data_AF-A0A2E5PQT2-F1
#
_entry.id   AF-A0A2E5PQT2-F1
#
_cell.length_a   1.000
_cell.length_b   1.000
_cell.length_c   1.000
_cell.angle_alpha   90.00
_cell.angle_beta   90.00
_cell.angle_gamma   90.00
#
_symmetry.space_group_name_H-M   'P 1'
#
loop_
_entity.id
_entity.type
_entity.pdbx_description
1 polymer ?
#
loop_
_entity_poly.entity_id
_entity_poly.type
_entity_poly.pdbx_seq_one_letter_code
_entity_poly.pdbx_strand_id
1 'polypeptide(L)'
;MPSRTKYNNLTVGLDIGTTKICAIAVESDSKETLNVVGVGTAKSEGLRKGVVVNIEKTVKSIKKAVEECELMCGEQINSVYAGIAGHHIRGQNSRGMVTVYHNRTVTEEDIRRVIDAAQVLIPNDREVLHILPSEFIVDDQDGVQNPLGMAAARLEVNVHIVTGSVTSAQNIIKCCNQAGLDVEDIVLEPLASSQAVLSPDEQEVGVVLVDIGGGTTDITIYSEGSIVHTAVLALGGNHLTHDIAIGLGTPLQEAEEIKHSNGIALSEMTDESEMIAVPSVGGRNNRQMKKMVLAGIIEDRFREIFELIGREIEKTHYHKLMASGVVITGGSCIMPGVDQLAHQVLNMPVRVGFPEHISGLKELIYSPKYATSVGLVRYGITSNQGKLNFVGDETNLFHKVSRRMKDWMQDFF
;
A
#
# COMPACT_ATOMS: atom_id res chain seq x y z
N MET A 1 -34.44 -29.27 4.30
CA MET A 1 -33.96 -28.32 3.28
C MET A 1 -33.10 -27.31 3.99
N PRO A 2 -31.80 -27.18 3.70
CA PRO A 2 -31.03 -26.10 4.29
C PRO A 2 -31.44 -24.79 3.62
N SER A 3 -31.71 -23.81 4.47
CA SER A 3 -32.20 -22.48 4.17
C SER A 3 -31.23 -21.71 3.27
N ARG A 4 -31.74 -21.26 2.11
CA ARG A 4 -31.18 -20.13 1.37
C ARG A 4 -31.34 -18.87 2.21
N THR A 5 -30.36 -18.51 3.02
CA THR A 5 -30.26 -17.16 3.62
C THR A 5 -28.85 -16.92 4.16
N LYS A 6 -27.99 -16.34 3.33
CA LYS A 6 -26.87 -15.46 3.72
C LYS A 6 -26.47 -14.73 2.44
N TYR A 7 -26.92 -13.49 2.27
CA TYR A 7 -26.14 -12.54 1.48
C TYR A 7 -24.95 -12.24 2.40
N ASN A 8 -23.82 -12.90 2.20
CA ASN A 8 -22.62 -12.52 2.91
C ASN A 8 -22.21 -11.14 2.37
N ASN A 9 -22.13 -10.14 3.25
CA ASN A 9 -21.52 -8.86 2.89
C ASN A 9 -20.02 -9.09 2.70
N LEU A 10 -19.63 -9.45 1.48
CA LEU A 10 -18.24 -9.60 1.09
C LEU A 10 -17.58 -8.22 0.98
N THR A 11 -16.43 -8.07 1.61
CA THR A 11 -15.53 -6.94 1.34
C THR A 11 -14.38 -7.44 0.48
N VAL A 12 -14.14 -6.77 -0.64
CA VAL A 12 -13.13 -7.18 -1.61
C VAL A 12 -12.08 -6.09 -1.80
N GLY A 13 -10.82 -6.43 -1.57
CA GLY A 13 -9.67 -5.60 -1.89
C GLY A 13 -9.07 -6.02 -3.22
N LEU A 14 -8.83 -5.05 -4.11
CA LEU A 14 -8.20 -5.26 -5.42
C LEU A 14 -6.90 -4.46 -5.52
N ASP A 15 -5.78 -5.17 -5.35
CA ASP A 15 -4.43 -4.64 -5.56
C ASP A 15 -4.08 -4.74 -7.06
N ILE A 16 -3.86 -3.59 -7.71
CA ILE A 16 -3.54 -3.48 -9.13
C ILE A 16 -2.04 -3.16 -9.28
N GLY A 17 -1.22 -4.13 -8.94
CA GLY A 17 0.24 -4.00 -8.98
C GLY A 17 0.86 -4.06 -10.39
N THR A 18 2.13 -3.62 -10.47
CA THR A 18 2.90 -3.63 -11.72
C THR A 18 3.20 -5.04 -12.25
N THR A 19 3.39 -6.02 -11.38
CA THR A 19 3.74 -7.41 -11.76
C THR A 19 2.59 -8.39 -11.54
N LYS A 20 1.70 -8.10 -10.60
CA LYS A 20 0.60 -8.96 -10.15
C LYS A 20 -0.62 -8.09 -9.87
N ILE A 21 -1.79 -8.54 -10.29
CA ILE A 21 -3.08 -8.09 -9.77
C ILE A 21 -3.60 -9.14 -8.80
N CYS A 22 -4.12 -8.70 -7.65
CA CYS A 22 -4.59 -9.60 -6.60
C CYS A 22 -5.94 -9.14 -6.04
N ALA A 23 -6.92 -10.04 -6.06
CA ALA A 23 -8.22 -9.86 -5.43
C ALA A 23 -8.30 -10.74 -4.18
N ILE A 24 -8.68 -10.16 -3.04
CA ILE A 24 -8.95 -10.89 -1.79
C ILE A 24 -10.37 -10.55 -1.33
N ALA A 25 -11.18 -11.57 -1.09
CA ALA A 25 -12.53 -11.46 -0.56
C ALA A 25 -12.58 -12.01 0.87
N VAL A 26 -13.24 -11.27 1.77
CA VAL A 26 -13.47 -11.70 3.15
C VAL A 26 -14.95 -11.62 3.52
N GLU A 27 -15.35 -12.51 4.42
CA GLU A 27 -16.65 -12.42 5.09
C GLU A 27 -16.58 -11.52 6.32
N SER A 28 -17.60 -10.68 6.47
CA SER A 28 -17.76 -9.78 7.62
C SER A 28 -18.28 -10.55 8.85
N ASP A 29 -17.41 -11.31 9.53
CA ASP A 29 -17.80 -12.10 10.72
C ASP A 29 -17.24 -11.53 12.05
N SER A 30 -16.10 -10.80 12.03
CA SER A 30 -15.56 -10.11 13.22
C SER A 30 -14.59 -8.97 12.85
N LYS A 31 -14.47 -7.95 13.72
CA LYS A 31 -13.62 -6.76 13.49
C LYS A 31 -12.12 -7.04 13.58
N GLU A 32 -11.72 -8.02 14.40
CA GLU A 32 -10.30 -8.24 14.70
C GLU A 32 -9.63 -9.26 13.77
N THR A 33 -10.38 -10.28 13.34
CA THR A 33 -9.85 -11.35 12.48
C THR A 33 -10.59 -11.39 11.15
N LEU A 34 -9.83 -11.28 10.06
CA LEU A 34 -10.35 -11.33 8.69
C LEU A 34 -10.55 -12.78 8.26
N ASN A 35 -11.80 -13.19 8.05
CA ASN A 35 -12.11 -14.50 7.48
C ASN A 35 -12.01 -14.48 5.96
N VAL A 36 -10.87 -14.93 5.42
CA VAL A 36 -10.62 -14.93 3.97
C VAL A 36 -11.29 -16.12 3.32
N VAL A 37 -12.18 -15.83 2.36
CA VAL A 37 -13.00 -16.82 1.65
C VAL A 37 -12.66 -16.93 0.17
N GLY A 38 -11.96 -15.96 -0.40
CA GLY A 38 -11.54 -16.00 -1.81
C GLY A 38 -10.23 -15.26 -2.04
N VAL A 39 -9.38 -15.84 -2.91
CA VAL A 39 -8.11 -15.26 -3.34
C VAL A 39 -7.98 -15.51 -4.82
N GLY A 40 -7.65 -14.47 -5.60
CA GLY A 40 -7.34 -14.64 -7.01
C GLY A 40 -6.21 -13.73 -7.44
N THR A 41 -5.37 -14.23 -8.36
CA THR A 41 -4.21 -13.51 -8.84
C THR A 41 -4.01 -13.64 -10.34
N ALA A 42 -3.57 -12.56 -10.97
CA ALA A 42 -3.17 -12.58 -12.37
C ALA A 42 -1.84 -11.86 -12.56
N LYS A 43 -1.04 -12.32 -13.53
CA LYS A 43 0.12 -11.56 -14.01
C LYS A 43 -0.37 -10.24 -14.59
N SER A 44 0.25 -9.14 -14.18
CA SER A 44 -0.06 -7.81 -14.70
C SER A 44 0.75 -7.53 -15.97
N GLU A 45 0.07 -7.13 -17.04
CA GLU A 45 0.70 -6.85 -18.35
C GLU A 45 0.41 -5.42 -18.85
N GLY A 46 -0.41 -4.66 -18.13
CA GLY A 46 -0.87 -3.34 -18.52
C GLY A 46 -0.31 -2.19 -17.67
N LEU A 47 0.52 -2.49 -16.67
CA LEU A 47 1.07 -1.50 -15.75
C LEU A 47 2.59 -1.35 -15.88
N ARG A 48 3.06 -0.14 -15.58
CA ARG A 48 4.49 0.18 -15.46
C ARG A 48 4.69 1.22 -14.36
N LYS A 49 5.52 0.89 -13.35
CA LYS A 49 5.88 1.79 -12.24
C LYS A 49 4.64 2.38 -11.53
N GLY A 50 3.65 1.52 -11.27
CA GLY A 50 2.37 1.87 -10.63
C GLY A 50 1.35 2.55 -11.55
N VAL A 51 1.66 2.79 -12.82
CA VAL A 51 0.76 3.50 -13.75
C VAL A 51 0.23 2.57 -14.84
N VAL A 52 -1.07 2.67 -15.11
CA VAL A 52 -1.71 1.95 -16.22
C VAL A 52 -1.23 2.54 -17.56
N VAL A 53 -0.54 1.74 -18.36
CA VAL A 53 -0.06 2.08 -19.70
C VAL A 53 -0.84 1.38 -20.81
N ASN A 54 -1.60 0.32 -20.49
CA ASN A 54 -2.48 -0.36 -21.43
C ASN A 54 -3.77 -0.83 -20.73
N ILE A 55 -4.89 -0.14 -21.00
CA ILE A 55 -6.19 -0.41 -20.38
C ILE A 55 -6.67 -1.83 -20.66
N GLU A 56 -6.63 -2.28 -21.91
CA GLU A 56 -7.18 -3.59 -22.31
C GLU A 56 -6.47 -4.76 -21.60
N LYS A 57 -5.13 -4.70 -21.53
CA LYS A 57 -4.32 -5.70 -20.82
C LYS A 57 -4.58 -5.69 -19.31
N THR A 58 -4.74 -4.49 -18.73
CA THR A 58 -5.11 -4.35 -17.31
C THR A 58 -6.49 -4.94 -17.04
N VAL A 59 -7.51 -4.61 -17.84
CA VAL A 59 -8.87 -5.15 -17.72
C VAL A 59 -8.86 -6.68 -17.78
N LYS A 60 -8.13 -7.26 -18.74
CA LYS A 60 -8.02 -8.73 -18.85
C LYS A 60 -7.38 -9.35 -17.60
N SER A 61 -6.36 -8.69 -17.06
CA SER A 61 -5.67 -9.16 -15.85
C SER A 61 -6.57 -9.05 -14.61
N ILE A 62 -7.35 -7.97 -14.48
CA ILE A 62 -8.34 -7.80 -13.41
C ILE A 62 -9.41 -8.88 -13.49
N LYS A 63 -10.02 -9.09 -14.66
CA LYS A 63 -11.05 -10.13 -14.86
C LYS A 63 -10.55 -11.49 -14.42
N LYS A 64 -9.34 -11.88 -14.83
CA LYS A 64 -8.75 -13.16 -14.44
C LYS A 64 -8.57 -13.29 -12.93
N ALA A 65 -8.07 -12.26 -12.25
CA ALA A 65 -7.88 -12.29 -10.80
C ALA A 65 -9.22 -12.34 -10.06
N VAL A 66 -10.24 -11.62 -10.54
CA VAL A 66 -11.58 -11.63 -9.94
C VAL A 66 -12.29 -12.96 -10.19
N GLU A 67 -12.27 -13.50 -11.40
CA GLU A 67 -12.86 -14.81 -11.73
C GLU A 67 -12.28 -15.92 -10.83
N GLU A 68 -10.97 -15.92 -10.60
CA GLU A 68 -10.33 -16.88 -9.67
C GLU A 68 -10.81 -16.67 -8.21
N CYS A 69 -10.98 -15.42 -7.77
CA CYS A 69 -11.49 -15.09 -6.45
C CYS A 69 -12.96 -15.52 -6.26
N GLU A 70 -13.82 -15.22 -7.25
CA GLU A 70 -15.24 -15.62 -7.31
C GLU A 70 -15.41 -17.14 -7.28
N LEU A 71 -14.55 -17.87 -8.01
CA LEU A 71 -14.56 -19.34 -7.99
C LEU A 71 -14.24 -19.91 -6.61
N MET A 72 -13.35 -19.25 -5.84
CA MET A 72 -13.00 -19.68 -4.49
C MET A 72 -14.07 -19.33 -3.45
N CYS A 73 -14.62 -18.11 -3.48
CA CYS A 73 -15.63 -17.69 -2.52
C CYS A 73 -17.05 -18.20 -2.85
N GLY A 74 -17.29 -18.62 -4.10
CA GLY A 74 -18.59 -19.12 -4.54
C GLY A 74 -19.66 -18.03 -4.73
N GLU A 75 -19.26 -16.76 -4.75
CA GLU A 75 -20.13 -15.60 -4.91
C GLU A 75 -19.60 -14.66 -6.01
N GLN A 76 -20.51 -13.90 -6.60
CA GLN A 76 -20.15 -12.88 -7.58
C GLN A 76 -19.64 -11.62 -6.88
N ILE A 77 -18.56 -11.04 -7.38
CA ILE A 77 -17.96 -9.81 -6.87
C ILE A 77 -18.45 -8.64 -7.73
N ASN A 78 -19.22 -7.74 -7.13
CA ASN A 78 -19.76 -6.57 -7.83
C ASN A 78 -18.97 -5.29 -7.55
N SER A 79 -18.39 -5.14 -6.37
CA SER A 79 -17.64 -3.92 -6.01
C SER A 79 -16.35 -4.22 -5.26
N VAL A 80 -15.39 -3.30 -5.36
CA VAL A 80 -14.03 -3.44 -4.81
C VAL A 80 -13.51 -2.14 -4.20
N TYR A 81 -12.63 -2.30 -3.21
CA TYR A 81 -11.68 -1.27 -2.77
C TYR A 81 -10.40 -1.44 -3.57
N ALA A 82 -10.10 -0.50 -4.47
CA ALA A 82 -8.98 -0.62 -5.38
C ALA A 82 -7.75 0.16 -4.90
N GLY A 83 -6.58 -0.47 -4.99
CA GLY A 83 -5.29 0.15 -4.68
C GLY A 83 -4.85 1.15 -5.75
N ILE A 84 -4.25 2.26 -5.30
CA ILE A 84 -3.46 3.16 -6.14
C ILE A 84 -2.07 3.35 -5.55
N ALA A 85 -1.06 3.19 -6.40
CA ALA A 85 0.34 3.53 -6.13
C ALA A 85 0.96 4.23 -7.35
N GLY A 86 2.25 4.51 -7.27
CA GLY A 86 3.03 4.99 -8.40
C GLY A 86 3.71 6.33 -8.16
N HIS A 87 4.69 6.62 -9.01
CA HIS A 87 5.55 7.81 -8.92
C HIS A 87 4.81 9.16 -9.05
N HIS A 88 3.50 9.16 -9.38
CA HIS A 88 2.67 10.36 -9.40
C HIS A 88 2.09 10.73 -8.03
N ILE A 89 2.18 9.83 -7.05
CA ILE A 89 1.75 10.10 -5.67
C ILE A 89 2.68 11.12 -5.04
N ARG A 90 2.11 12.06 -4.28
CA ARG A 90 2.85 13.05 -3.49
C ARG A 90 2.16 13.22 -2.14
N GLY A 91 2.94 13.08 -1.07
CA GLY A 91 2.59 13.55 0.26
C GLY A 91 3.06 14.98 0.47
N GLN A 92 2.26 15.79 1.15
CA GLN A 92 2.66 17.11 1.63
C GLN A 92 2.01 17.40 2.98
N ASN A 93 2.76 18.03 3.88
CA ASN A 93 2.23 18.49 5.15
C ASN A 93 1.59 19.86 4.98
N SER A 94 0.45 20.08 5.63
CA SER A 94 -0.28 21.33 5.62
C SER A 94 -0.87 21.62 7.00
N ARG A 95 -1.15 22.89 7.27
CA ARG A 95 -1.74 23.34 8.53
C ARG A 95 -3.00 24.15 8.26
N GLY A 96 -4.08 23.79 8.95
CA GLY A 96 -5.35 24.50 8.94
C GLY A 96 -5.59 25.20 10.27
N MET A 97 -6.31 26.32 10.25
CA MET A 97 -6.66 27.07 11.47
C MET A 97 -8.04 27.69 11.32
N VAL A 98 -8.88 27.57 12.35
CA VAL A 98 -10.20 28.20 12.42
C VAL A 98 -10.49 28.76 13.80
N THR A 99 -11.34 29.77 13.85
CA THR A 99 -11.96 30.25 15.09
C THR A 99 -13.18 29.41 15.44
N VAL A 100 -13.31 29.04 16.71
CA VAL A 100 -14.43 28.27 17.27
C VAL A 100 -15.49 29.23 17.81
N TYR A 101 -16.70 29.19 17.24
CA TYR A 101 -17.74 30.19 17.52
C TYR A 101 -18.79 29.72 18.53
N HIS A 102 -19.18 28.43 18.51
CA HIS A 102 -20.30 27.92 19.28
C HIS A 102 -19.96 27.74 20.76
N ASN A 103 -20.24 28.76 21.59
CA ASN A 103 -19.94 28.78 23.03
C ASN A 103 -18.47 28.47 23.37
N ARG A 104 -17.56 28.69 22.42
CA ARG A 104 -16.15 28.27 22.51
C ARG A 104 -16.00 26.76 22.76
N THR A 105 -16.93 25.94 22.29
CA THR A 105 -16.82 24.48 22.36
C THR A 105 -16.62 23.96 20.96
N VAL A 106 -15.57 23.16 20.74
CA VAL A 106 -15.27 22.56 19.45
C VAL A 106 -16.41 21.61 19.04
N THR A 107 -16.95 21.83 17.85
CA THR A 107 -17.99 20.99 17.25
C THR A 107 -17.45 20.19 16.06
N GLU A 108 -18.19 19.18 15.58
CA GLU A 108 -17.84 18.48 14.33
C GLU A 108 -17.71 19.44 13.13
N GLU A 109 -18.48 20.52 13.11
CA GLU A 109 -18.41 21.52 12.04
C GLU A 109 -17.07 22.27 12.09
N ASP A 110 -16.58 22.62 13.28
CA ASP A 110 -15.28 23.25 13.45
C ASP A 110 -14.14 22.30 13.00
N ILE A 111 -14.24 21.00 13.33
CA ILE A 111 -13.28 19.98 12.87
C ILE A 111 -13.29 19.86 11.34
N ARG A 112 -14.46 19.81 10.70
CA ARG A 112 -14.53 19.79 9.23
C ARG A 112 -13.91 21.04 8.62
N ARG A 113 -14.26 22.21 9.15
CA ARG A 113 -13.74 23.48 8.66
C ARG A 113 -12.23 23.62 8.83
N VAL A 114 -11.66 23.14 9.93
CA VAL A 114 -10.20 23.23 10.14
C VAL A 114 -9.43 22.33 9.17
N ILE A 115 -9.97 21.14 8.89
CA ILE A 115 -9.39 20.22 7.89
C ILE A 115 -9.55 20.80 6.47
N ASP A 116 -10.70 21.38 6.14
CA ASP A 116 -10.90 22.08 4.85
C ASP A 116 -9.94 23.25 4.68
N ALA A 117 -9.70 24.01 5.75
CA ALA A 117 -8.73 25.11 5.75
C ALA A 117 -7.29 24.64 5.50
N ALA A 118 -6.96 23.38 5.76
CA ALA A 118 -5.65 22.82 5.48
C ALA A 118 -5.46 22.42 3.99
N GLN A 119 -6.51 22.39 3.18
CA GLN A 119 -6.48 21.90 1.79
C GLN A 119 -6.17 22.98 0.72
N VAL A 120 -5.78 24.19 1.13
CA VAL A 120 -5.82 25.41 0.28
C VAL A 120 -4.80 25.43 -0.89
N LEU A 121 -3.88 24.46 -0.98
CA LEU A 121 -2.75 24.49 -1.93
C LEU A 121 -2.62 23.25 -2.82
N ILE A 122 -3.74 22.63 -3.21
CA ILE A 122 -3.73 21.46 -4.10
C ILE A 122 -3.88 21.89 -5.56
N PRO A 123 -2.95 21.54 -6.47
CA PRO A 123 -3.06 21.82 -7.90
C PRO A 123 -4.29 21.16 -8.56
N ASN A 124 -4.89 21.81 -9.56
CA ASN A 124 -6.10 21.33 -10.24
C ASN A 124 -5.92 20.00 -11.02
N ASP A 125 -4.69 19.62 -11.37
CA ASP A 125 -4.37 18.37 -12.05
C ASP A 125 -4.16 17.19 -11.08
N ARG A 126 -4.34 17.43 -9.78
CA ARG A 126 -4.17 16.46 -8.71
C ARG A 126 -5.49 16.23 -7.98
N GLU A 127 -5.68 14.98 -7.56
CA GLU A 127 -6.81 14.57 -6.75
C GLU A 127 -6.34 14.24 -5.34
N VAL A 128 -7.11 14.67 -4.34
CA VAL A 128 -6.87 14.28 -2.94
C VAL A 128 -7.30 12.83 -2.76
N LEU A 129 -6.35 11.98 -2.43
CA LEU A 129 -6.60 10.58 -2.13
C LEU A 129 -6.95 10.44 -0.65
N HIS A 130 -6.08 10.96 0.22
CA HIS A 130 -6.22 10.86 1.67
C HIS A 130 -5.84 12.18 2.33
N ILE A 131 -6.55 12.53 3.40
CA ILE A 131 -6.19 13.59 4.32
C ILE A 131 -6.02 12.90 5.67
N LEU A 132 -4.82 12.96 6.22
CA LEU A 132 -4.43 12.22 7.41
C LEU A 132 -4.02 13.25 8.47
N PRO A 133 -4.94 13.68 9.33
CA PRO A 133 -4.63 14.53 10.47
C PRO A 133 -3.61 13.85 11.37
N SER A 134 -2.55 14.59 11.69
CA SER A 134 -1.46 14.14 12.56
C SER A 134 -1.71 14.56 14.00
N GLU A 135 -2.15 15.80 14.20
CA GLU A 135 -2.51 16.34 15.52
C GLU A 135 -3.48 17.52 15.38
N PHE A 136 -4.29 17.73 16.41
CA PHE A 136 -4.99 18.99 16.63
C PHE A 136 -4.28 19.82 17.69
N ILE A 137 -4.44 21.13 17.56
CA ILE A 137 -3.89 22.11 18.49
C ILE A 137 -5.06 22.98 18.98
N VAL A 138 -5.26 23.00 20.29
CA VAL A 138 -6.39 23.70 20.93
C VAL A 138 -5.85 24.81 21.81
N ASP A 139 -6.07 26.08 21.44
CA ASP A 139 -5.55 27.25 22.17
C ASP A 139 -4.05 27.13 22.60
N ASP A 140 -3.19 26.76 21.65
CA ASP A 140 -1.74 26.52 21.82
C ASP A 140 -1.36 25.25 22.62
N GLN A 141 -2.31 24.37 22.90
CA GLN A 141 -2.05 23.03 23.42
C GLN A 141 -1.91 22.03 22.27
N ASP A 142 -0.68 21.55 22.04
CA ASP A 142 -0.34 20.55 21.03
C ASP A 142 -0.69 19.12 21.49
N GLY A 143 -0.63 18.14 20.58
CA GLY A 143 -0.84 16.71 20.89
C GLY A 143 -2.29 16.32 21.19
N VAL A 144 -3.27 17.15 20.82
CA VAL A 144 -4.69 16.81 20.98
C VAL A 144 -5.09 15.86 19.85
N GLN A 145 -5.43 14.61 20.20
CA GLN A 145 -5.97 13.66 19.24
C GLN A 145 -7.43 14.01 18.90
N ASN A 146 -8.32 14.04 19.90
CA ASN A 146 -9.74 14.37 19.72
C ASN A 146 -10.10 15.72 20.34
N PRO A 147 -10.32 16.77 19.53
CA PRO A 147 -10.69 18.09 20.07
C PRO A 147 -12.20 18.23 20.32
N LEU A 148 -13.05 17.27 19.94
CA LEU A 148 -14.51 17.39 20.01
C LEU A 148 -14.98 17.64 21.45
N GLY A 149 -15.75 18.71 21.65
CA GLY A 149 -16.26 19.10 22.97
C GLY A 149 -15.27 19.86 23.85
N MET A 150 -14.01 20.05 23.41
CA MET A 150 -13.04 20.87 24.16
C MET A 150 -13.42 22.35 24.09
N ALA A 151 -13.09 23.09 25.16
CA ALA A 151 -13.23 24.53 25.17
C ALA A 151 -12.04 25.17 24.43
N ALA A 152 -12.31 25.98 23.41
CA ALA A 152 -11.32 26.57 22.53
C ALA A 152 -11.78 27.91 21.97
N ALA A 153 -10.89 28.89 21.87
CA ALA A 153 -11.09 30.05 21.00
C ALA A 153 -10.59 29.75 19.57
N ARG A 154 -9.52 28.98 19.45
CA ARG A 154 -8.86 28.61 18.21
C ARG A 154 -8.60 27.11 18.15
N LEU A 155 -8.92 26.54 17.00
CA LEU A 155 -8.61 25.16 16.65
C LEU A 155 -7.67 25.16 15.45
N GLU A 156 -6.58 24.42 15.54
CA GLU A 156 -5.67 24.16 14.43
C GLU A 156 -5.49 22.66 14.21
N VAL A 157 -5.04 22.30 13.02
CA VAL A 157 -4.75 20.92 12.65
C VAL A 157 -3.51 20.86 11.78
N ASN A 158 -2.60 19.94 12.08
CA ASN A 158 -1.55 19.52 11.17
C ASN A 158 -2.04 18.28 10.43
N VAL A 159 -1.95 18.30 9.09
CA VAL A 159 -2.40 17.19 8.24
C VAL A 159 -1.30 16.77 7.27
N HIS A 160 -1.21 15.47 7.03
CA HIS A 160 -0.52 14.91 5.88
C HIS A 160 -1.53 14.69 4.75
N ILE A 161 -1.39 15.44 3.66
CA ILE A 161 -2.27 15.33 2.49
C ILE A 161 -1.57 14.48 1.45
N VAL A 162 -2.22 13.40 1.04
CA VAL A 162 -1.76 12.55 -0.05
C VAL A 162 -2.59 12.85 -1.30
N THR A 163 -1.89 13.19 -2.38
CA THR A 163 -2.50 13.48 -3.67
C THR A 163 -1.95 12.55 -4.76
N GLY A 164 -2.77 12.28 -5.77
CA GLY A 164 -2.42 11.52 -6.97
C GLY A 164 -2.76 12.27 -8.25
N SER A 165 -2.29 11.77 -9.40
CA SER A 165 -2.74 12.28 -10.70
C SER A 165 -4.19 11.88 -10.93
N VAL A 166 -5.05 12.86 -11.29
CA VAL A 166 -6.45 12.61 -11.67
C VAL A 166 -6.54 11.53 -12.75
N THR A 167 -5.69 11.62 -13.78
CA THR A 167 -5.65 10.67 -14.90
C THR A 167 -5.36 9.24 -14.43
N SER A 168 -4.46 9.05 -13.47
CA SER A 168 -4.13 7.73 -12.96
C SER A 168 -5.29 7.10 -12.20
N ALA A 169 -5.94 7.86 -11.31
CA ALA A 169 -7.11 7.40 -10.57
C ALA A 169 -8.26 7.03 -11.53
N GLN A 170 -8.54 7.90 -12.52
CA GLN A 170 -9.55 7.64 -13.55
C GLN A 170 -9.24 6.39 -14.39
N ASN A 171 -7.97 6.14 -14.73
CA ASN A 171 -7.59 4.95 -15.48
C ASN A 171 -7.81 3.66 -14.69
N ILE A 172 -7.55 3.67 -13.37
CA ILE A 172 -7.85 2.53 -12.50
C ILE A 172 -9.36 2.27 -12.47
N ILE A 173 -10.17 3.31 -12.19
CA ILE A 173 -11.64 3.20 -12.15
C ILE A 173 -12.17 2.69 -13.48
N LYS A 174 -11.68 3.23 -14.60
CA LYS A 174 -12.04 2.78 -15.94
C LYS A 174 -11.73 1.31 -16.16
N CYS A 175 -10.58 0.82 -15.70
CA CYS A 175 -10.22 -0.59 -15.81
C CYS A 175 -11.15 -1.48 -14.98
N CYS A 176 -11.49 -1.09 -13.74
CA CYS A 176 -12.43 -1.80 -12.90
C CYS A 176 -13.83 -1.86 -13.52
N ASN A 177 -14.37 -0.73 -13.97
CA ASN A 177 -15.70 -0.66 -14.58
C ASN A 177 -15.78 -1.50 -15.85
N GLN A 178 -14.74 -1.49 -16.70
CA GLN A 178 -14.67 -2.36 -17.89
C GLN A 178 -14.48 -3.85 -17.54
N ALA A 179 -13.97 -4.14 -16.34
CA ALA A 179 -13.93 -5.50 -15.79
C ALA A 179 -15.29 -5.96 -15.24
N GLY A 180 -16.27 -5.05 -15.10
CA GLY A 180 -17.60 -5.33 -14.54
C GLY A 180 -17.69 -5.09 -13.04
N LEU A 181 -16.78 -4.28 -12.48
CA LEU A 181 -16.68 -3.98 -11.06
C LEU A 181 -16.97 -2.51 -10.79
N ASP A 182 -17.74 -2.23 -9.75
CA ASP A 182 -17.88 -0.90 -9.18
C ASP A 182 -16.73 -0.61 -8.21
N VAL A 183 -16.22 0.63 -8.22
CA VAL A 183 -15.18 1.05 -7.28
C VAL A 183 -15.80 1.80 -6.10
N GLU A 184 -15.82 1.13 -4.94
CA GLU A 184 -16.27 1.73 -3.68
C GLU A 184 -15.37 2.91 -3.32
N ASP A 185 -14.06 2.65 -3.24
CA ASP A 185 -13.05 3.66 -3.01
C ASP A 185 -11.70 3.31 -3.65
N ILE A 186 -10.88 4.36 -3.83
CA ILE A 186 -9.48 4.29 -4.25
C ILE A 186 -8.61 4.54 -3.01
N VAL A 187 -7.80 3.55 -2.65
CA VAL A 187 -7.01 3.54 -1.43
C VAL A 187 -5.53 3.60 -1.77
N LEU A 188 -4.78 4.43 -1.04
CA LEU A 188 -3.34 4.50 -1.20
C LEU A 188 -2.72 3.17 -0.75
N GLU A 189 -1.98 2.49 -1.62
CA GLU A 189 -1.42 1.17 -1.32
C GLU A 189 -0.53 1.13 -0.07
N PRO A 190 0.40 2.08 0.17
CA PRO A 190 1.18 2.04 1.41
C PRO A 190 0.35 2.26 2.69
N LEU A 191 -0.76 3.03 2.61
CA LEU A 191 -1.71 3.13 3.72
C LEU A 191 -2.37 1.77 3.97
N ALA A 192 -2.84 1.11 2.90
CA ALA A 192 -3.40 -0.24 3.01
C ALA A 192 -2.37 -1.23 3.59
N SER A 193 -1.18 -1.32 3.00
CA SER A 193 -0.10 -2.21 3.47
C SER A 193 0.19 -2.01 4.96
N SER A 194 0.19 -0.76 5.44
CA SER A 194 0.43 -0.46 6.87
C SER A 194 -0.61 -1.07 7.81
N GLN A 195 -1.88 -1.09 7.42
CA GLN A 195 -2.95 -1.71 8.21
C GLN A 195 -2.83 -3.22 8.33
N ALA A 196 -2.10 -3.87 7.41
CA ALA A 196 -1.94 -5.31 7.40
C ALA A 196 -0.73 -5.79 8.21
N VAL A 197 0.32 -4.97 8.35
CA VAL A 197 1.64 -5.44 8.81
C VAL A 197 2.24 -4.68 9.99
N LEU A 198 1.71 -3.51 10.34
CA LEU A 198 2.17 -2.72 11.48
C LEU A 198 1.26 -2.93 12.69
N SER A 199 1.85 -2.95 13.88
CA SER A 199 1.09 -2.88 15.12
C SER A 199 0.80 -1.41 15.51
N PRO A 200 -0.25 -1.16 16.33
CA PRO A 200 -0.50 0.18 16.87
C PRO A 200 0.69 0.72 17.67
N ASP A 201 1.38 -0.13 18.44
CA ASP A 201 2.55 0.26 19.22
C ASP A 201 3.71 0.74 18.33
N GLU A 202 3.92 0.10 17.17
CA GLU A 202 4.95 0.53 16.22
C GLU A 202 4.62 1.90 15.62
N GLN A 203 3.34 2.12 15.29
CA GLN A 203 2.85 3.39 14.76
C GLN A 203 2.99 4.53 15.77
N GLU A 204 2.69 4.25 17.04
CA GLU A 204 2.80 5.22 18.14
C GLU A 204 4.25 5.60 18.42
N VAL A 205 5.13 4.61 18.58
CA VAL A 205 6.54 4.81 18.90
C VAL A 205 7.33 5.41 17.74
N GLY A 206 6.88 5.18 16.50
CA GLY A 206 7.49 5.69 15.28
C GLY A 206 8.19 4.60 14.47
N VAL A 207 7.75 4.40 13.23
CA VAL A 207 8.19 3.32 12.34
C VAL A 207 8.20 3.78 10.89
N VAL A 208 9.17 3.28 10.12
CA VAL A 208 9.17 3.41 8.66
C VAL A 208 8.64 2.13 8.04
N LEU A 209 7.55 2.23 7.28
CA LEU A 209 7.09 1.15 6.41
C LEU A 209 7.66 1.33 5.00
N VAL A 210 8.23 0.26 4.45
CA VAL A 210 8.73 0.21 3.08
C VAL A 210 8.10 -0.96 2.35
N ASP A 211 7.29 -0.71 1.33
CA ASP A 211 6.70 -1.74 0.46
C ASP A 211 7.51 -1.84 -0.84
N ILE A 212 8.28 -2.93 -1.01
CA ILE A 212 9.13 -3.16 -2.18
C ILE A 212 8.39 -4.07 -3.18
N GLY A 213 7.55 -3.45 -3.99
CA GLY A 213 6.79 -4.08 -5.05
C GLY A 213 7.63 -4.42 -6.29
N GLY A 214 6.96 -4.80 -7.39
CA GLY A 214 7.64 -5.13 -8.65
C GLY A 214 8.11 -3.90 -9.44
N GLY A 215 7.36 -2.80 -9.40
CA GLY A 215 7.66 -1.59 -10.18
C GLY A 215 8.05 -0.36 -9.35
N THR A 216 7.70 -0.37 -8.07
CA THR A 216 7.83 0.75 -7.14
C THR A 216 8.27 0.26 -5.78
N THR A 217 8.82 1.21 -5.02
CA THR A 217 9.11 1.07 -3.59
C THR A 217 8.42 2.23 -2.90
N ASP A 218 7.44 1.93 -2.07
CA ASP A 218 6.60 2.92 -1.40
C ASP A 218 7.07 3.06 0.05
N ILE A 219 7.26 4.30 0.51
CA ILE A 219 7.81 4.64 1.83
C ILE A 219 6.75 5.42 2.59
N THR A 220 6.46 5.01 3.82
CA THR A 220 5.57 5.71 4.75
C THR A 220 6.21 5.81 6.12
N ILE A 221 6.16 7.00 6.71
CA ILE A 221 6.70 7.24 8.06
C ILE A 221 5.52 7.51 8.98
N TYR A 222 5.44 6.72 10.04
CA TYR A 222 4.55 6.93 11.18
C TYR A 222 5.31 7.58 12.33
N SER A 223 4.66 8.51 13.02
CA SER A 223 5.12 9.11 14.27
C SER A 223 3.88 9.47 15.08
N GLU A 224 3.85 9.10 16.36
CA GLU A 224 2.73 9.42 17.28
C GLU A 224 1.37 8.99 16.70
N GLY A 225 1.34 7.75 16.17
CA GLY A 225 0.13 7.12 15.66
C GLY A 225 -0.30 7.58 14.26
N SER A 226 0.39 8.58 13.69
CA SER A 226 -0.04 9.24 12.45
C SER A 226 1.00 9.18 11.34
N ILE A 227 0.53 9.14 10.09
CA ILE A 227 1.40 9.28 8.92
C ILE A 227 1.88 10.73 8.81
N VAL A 228 3.19 10.91 8.79
CA VAL A 228 3.85 12.24 8.68
C VAL A 228 4.61 12.43 7.38
N HIS A 229 4.90 11.34 6.65
CA HIS A 229 5.57 11.36 5.35
C HIS A 229 5.15 10.19 4.48
N THR A 230 5.02 10.46 3.17
CA THR A 230 4.85 9.42 2.14
C THR A 230 5.71 9.76 0.92
N ALA A 231 6.38 8.75 0.36
CA ALA A 231 7.20 8.89 -0.83
C ALA A 231 7.15 7.62 -1.68
N VAL A 232 7.40 7.76 -2.98
CA VAL A 232 7.43 6.62 -3.92
C VAL A 232 8.70 6.69 -4.76
N LEU A 233 9.49 5.62 -4.73
CA LEU A 233 10.63 5.41 -5.60
C LEU A 233 10.21 4.54 -6.78
N ALA A 234 10.59 4.93 -8.00
CA ALA A 234 10.26 4.18 -9.22
C ALA A 234 11.23 3.01 -9.49
N LEU A 235 11.53 2.26 -8.43
CA LEU A 235 12.46 1.12 -8.37
C LEU A 235 11.79 -0.04 -7.61
N GLY A 236 12.13 -1.28 -7.94
CA GLY A 236 11.50 -2.46 -7.35
C GLY A 236 11.95 -3.74 -8.04
N GLY A 237 11.23 -4.85 -7.81
CA GLY A 237 11.56 -6.20 -8.24
C GLY A 237 11.92 -6.39 -9.72
N ASN A 238 11.35 -5.59 -10.62
CA ASN A 238 11.68 -5.64 -12.05
C ASN A 238 13.11 -5.18 -12.33
N HIS A 239 13.66 -4.24 -11.55
CA HIS A 239 15.02 -3.74 -11.77
C HIS A 239 16.05 -4.82 -11.43
N LEU A 240 15.79 -5.61 -10.36
CA LEU A 240 16.55 -6.83 -10.06
C LEU A 240 16.57 -7.79 -11.25
N THR A 241 15.40 -8.08 -11.84
CA THR A 241 15.29 -8.96 -13.02
C THR A 241 16.10 -8.45 -14.20
N HIS A 242 16.07 -7.14 -14.46
CA HIS A 242 16.83 -6.54 -15.55
C HIS A 242 18.34 -6.64 -15.33
N ASP A 243 18.81 -6.38 -14.11
CA ASP A 243 20.23 -6.49 -13.78
C ASP A 243 20.71 -7.94 -13.86
N ILE A 244 19.91 -8.91 -13.40
CA ILE A 244 20.21 -10.33 -13.55
C ILE A 244 20.29 -10.70 -15.04
N ALA A 245 19.34 -10.27 -15.85
CA ALA A 245 19.33 -10.54 -17.29
C ALA A 245 20.59 -10.01 -17.99
N ILE A 246 21.00 -8.77 -17.65
CA ILE A 246 22.20 -8.13 -18.20
C ILE A 246 23.47 -8.80 -17.68
N GLY A 247 23.60 -8.91 -16.35
CA GLY A 247 24.80 -9.40 -15.68
C GLY A 247 25.09 -10.87 -15.97
N LEU A 248 24.04 -11.70 -16.08
CA LEU A 248 24.19 -13.10 -16.47
C LEU A 248 24.13 -13.31 -17.98
N GLY A 249 23.68 -12.34 -18.78
CA GLY A 249 23.48 -12.50 -20.22
C GLY A 249 22.44 -13.58 -20.55
N THR A 250 21.28 -13.49 -19.91
CA THR A 250 20.15 -14.44 -20.01
C THR A 250 18.85 -13.70 -20.38
N PRO A 251 17.86 -14.31 -21.06
CA PRO A 251 16.58 -13.67 -21.35
C PRO A 251 15.84 -13.21 -20.09
N LEU A 252 15.04 -12.13 -20.18
CA LEU A 252 14.32 -11.56 -19.02
C LEU A 252 13.41 -12.56 -18.29
N GLN A 253 12.76 -13.47 -19.03
CA GLN A 253 11.92 -14.49 -18.42
C GLN A 253 12.76 -15.47 -17.59
N GLU A 254 13.86 -15.95 -18.15
CA GLU A 254 14.80 -16.84 -17.45
C GLU A 254 15.45 -16.15 -16.26
N ALA A 255 15.76 -14.85 -16.37
CA ALA A 255 16.26 -14.05 -15.26
C ALA A 255 15.26 -13.98 -14.10
N GLU A 256 13.96 -13.86 -14.39
CA GLU A 256 12.92 -13.88 -13.36
C GLU A 256 12.82 -15.23 -12.68
N GLU A 257 12.89 -16.31 -13.45
CA GLU A 257 12.88 -17.68 -12.94
C GLU A 257 14.11 -17.96 -12.06
N ILE A 258 15.30 -17.53 -12.49
CA ILE A 258 16.55 -17.61 -11.72
C ILE A 258 16.44 -16.77 -10.43
N LYS A 259 15.89 -15.55 -10.51
CA LYS A 259 15.67 -14.68 -9.35
C LYS A 259 14.80 -15.38 -8.29
N HIS A 260 13.71 -16.01 -8.70
CA HIS A 260 12.81 -16.70 -7.78
C HIS A 260 13.39 -17.98 -7.19
N SER A 261 14.12 -18.75 -7.99
CA SER A 261 14.62 -20.08 -7.59
C SER A 261 15.94 -20.04 -6.82
N ASN A 262 16.82 -19.09 -7.13
CA ASN A 262 18.19 -19.05 -6.64
C ASN A 262 18.60 -17.72 -6.00
N GLY A 263 17.71 -16.71 -6.00
CA GLY A 263 18.02 -15.39 -5.49
C GLY A 263 18.29 -15.37 -3.99
N ILE A 264 19.23 -14.52 -3.59
CA ILE A 264 19.52 -14.18 -2.21
C ILE A 264 20.06 -12.75 -2.18
N ALA A 265 19.59 -11.95 -1.22
CA ALA A 265 19.91 -10.53 -1.15
C ALA A 265 21.26 -10.24 -0.51
N LEU A 266 21.79 -11.15 0.31
CA LEU A 266 23.10 -11.00 0.95
C LEU A 266 24.04 -12.10 0.44
N SER A 267 25.09 -11.69 -0.28
CA SER A 267 26.02 -12.63 -0.94
C SER A 267 26.80 -13.50 0.05
N GLU A 268 27.07 -13.00 1.26
CA GLU A 268 27.73 -13.74 2.34
C GLU A 268 26.94 -14.98 2.81
N MET A 269 25.65 -15.06 2.50
CA MET A 269 24.81 -16.22 2.82
C MET A 269 24.84 -17.31 1.74
N THR A 270 25.63 -17.15 0.68
CA THR A 270 25.81 -18.19 -0.36
C THR A 270 26.92 -19.17 -0.01
N ASP A 271 26.75 -20.43 -0.44
CA ASP A 271 27.85 -21.40 -0.46
C ASP A 271 28.76 -21.13 -1.69
N GLU A 272 30.06 -20.97 -1.46
CA GLU A 272 31.07 -20.68 -2.49
C GLU A 272 31.14 -21.74 -3.61
N SER A 273 30.72 -22.96 -3.31
CA SER A 273 30.72 -24.11 -4.22
C SER A 273 29.41 -24.26 -5.01
N GLU A 274 28.36 -23.54 -4.64
CA GLU A 274 27.04 -23.67 -5.27
C GLU A 274 27.04 -23.09 -6.68
N MET A 275 26.60 -23.90 -7.64
CA MET A 275 26.53 -23.55 -9.06
C MET A 275 25.07 -23.54 -9.52
N ILE A 276 24.76 -22.61 -10.43
CA ILE A 276 23.44 -22.46 -11.05
C ILE A 276 23.54 -22.60 -12.56
N ALA A 277 22.52 -23.20 -13.16
CA ALA A 277 22.35 -23.25 -14.61
C ALA A 277 21.76 -21.92 -15.10
N VAL A 278 22.42 -21.31 -16.09
CA VAL A 278 22.03 -20.03 -16.68
C VAL A 278 21.78 -20.24 -18.17
N PRO A 279 20.52 -20.17 -18.64
CA PRO A 279 20.20 -20.19 -20.06
C PRO A 279 20.85 -19.02 -20.78
N SER A 280 21.34 -19.26 -21.99
CA SER A 280 22.00 -18.22 -22.78
C SER A 280 21.09 -17.65 -23.88
N VAL A 281 21.29 -16.38 -24.20
CA VAL A 281 20.60 -15.72 -25.31
C VAL A 281 21.05 -16.31 -26.65
N GLY A 282 20.12 -16.42 -27.61
CA GLY A 282 20.44 -16.73 -29.01
C GLY A 282 20.75 -18.21 -29.29
N GLY A 283 20.15 -19.14 -28.53
CA GLY A 283 20.24 -20.58 -28.81
C GLY A 283 21.59 -21.22 -28.45
N ARG A 284 22.43 -20.53 -27.67
CA ARG A 284 23.67 -21.10 -27.14
C ARG A 284 23.35 -22.06 -25.99
N ASN A 285 24.25 -23.01 -25.74
CA ASN A 285 24.14 -23.94 -24.63
C ASN A 285 24.08 -23.21 -23.28
N ASN A 286 23.32 -23.78 -22.34
CA ASN A 286 23.27 -23.30 -20.96
C ASN A 286 24.67 -23.28 -20.34
N ARG A 287 24.95 -22.25 -19.55
CA ARG A 287 26.21 -22.09 -18.82
C ARG A 287 26.01 -22.43 -17.35
N GLN A 288 27.07 -22.89 -16.70
CA GLN A 288 27.12 -23.03 -15.25
C GLN A 288 27.85 -21.83 -14.67
N MET A 289 27.26 -21.17 -13.68
CA MET A 289 27.87 -20.02 -12.99
C MET A 289 27.77 -20.20 -11.49
N LYS A 290 28.72 -19.64 -10.73
CA LYS A 290 28.63 -19.64 -9.27
C LYS A 290 27.41 -18.83 -8.83
N LYS A 291 26.64 -19.34 -7.88
CA LYS A 291 25.48 -18.64 -7.30
C LYS A 291 25.87 -17.30 -6.68
N MET A 292 27.07 -17.21 -6.13
CA MET A 292 27.63 -15.97 -5.59
C MET A 292 27.64 -14.81 -6.62
N VAL A 293 27.78 -15.10 -7.92
CA VAL A 293 27.69 -14.07 -8.97
C VAL A 293 26.28 -13.49 -9.08
N LEU A 294 25.26 -14.36 -9.03
CA LEU A 294 23.85 -13.93 -8.98
C LEU A 294 23.58 -13.10 -7.71
N ALA A 295 24.07 -13.57 -6.57
CA ALA A 295 23.88 -12.90 -5.29
C ALA A 295 24.50 -11.49 -5.27
N GLY A 296 25.70 -11.32 -5.82
CA GLY A 296 26.34 -9.99 -5.92
C GLY A 296 25.50 -9.00 -6.75
N ILE A 297 24.93 -9.43 -7.88
CA ILE A 297 24.06 -8.58 -8.71
C ILE A 297 22.79 -8.18 -7.94
N ILE A 298 22.18 -9.13 -7.21
CA ILE A 298 20.98 -8.88 -6.41
C ILE A 298 21.29 -7.93 -5.25
N GLU A 299 22.39 -8.18 -4.54
CA GLU A 299 22.84 -7.38 -3.40
C GLU A 299 23.08 -5.92 -3.80
N ASP A 300 23.81 -5.68 -4.90
CA ASP A 300 24.11 -4.32 -5.39
C ASP A 300 22.82 -3.52 -5.67
N ARG A 301 21.82 -4.15 -6.29
CA ARG A 301 20.55 -3.47 -6.58
C ARG A 301 19.73 -3.21 -5.33
N PHE A 302 19.63 -4.18 -4.42
CA PHE A 302 18.93 -3.94 -3.15
C PHE A 302 19.63 -2.87 -2.31
N ARG A 303 20.97 -2.86 -2.28
CA ARG A 303 21.77 -1.84 -1.61
C ARG A 303 21.44 -0.45 -2.13
N GLU A 304 21.39 -0.26 -3.45
CA GLU A 304 20.98 1.02 -4.03
C GLU A 304 19.54 1.42 -3.63
N ILE A 305 18.60 0.48 -3.64
CA ILE A 305 17.22 0.74 -3.19
C ILE A 305 17.22 1.20 -1.73
N PHE A 306 17.95 0.53 -0.84
CA PHE A 306 18.05 0.90 0.58
C PHE A 306 18.78 2.23 0.80
N GLU A 307 19.82 2.54 0.03
CA GLU A 307 20.48 3.85 0.07
C GLU A 307 19.55 4.99 -0.37
N LEU A 308 18.67 4.75 -1.34
CA LEU A 308 17.66 5.72 -1.75
C LEU A 308 16.57 5.89 -0.69
N ILE A 309 16.16 4.79 -0.04
CA ILE A 309 15.24 4.84 1.11
C ILE A 309 15.86 5.65 2.26
N GLY A 310 17.11 5.35 2.64
CA GLY A 310 17.83 6.07 3.70
C GLY A 310 17.89 7.57 3.42
N ARG A 311 18.27 7.96 2.20
CA ARG A 311 18.25 9.37 1.77
C ARG A 311 16.88 10.01 1.84
N GLU A 312 15.81 9.26 1.58
CA GLU A 312 14.45 9.78 1.69
C GLU A 312 14.05 9.99 3.15
N ILE A 313 14.35 9.04 4.04
CA ILE A 313 14.10 9.15 5.48
C ILE A 313 14.86 10.35 6.07
N GLU A 314 16.13 10.53 5.73
CA GLU A 314 16.97 11.62 6.23
C GLU A 314 16.42 13.02 5.92
N LYS A 315 15.83 13.21 4.72
CA LYS A 315 15.23 14.50 4.31
C LYS A 315 14.09 14.95 5.21
N THR A 316 13.41 14.01 5.87
CA THR A 316 12.22 14.29 6.69
C THR A 316 12.58 14.74 8.11
N HIS A 317 13.84 14.60 8.52
CA HIS A 317 14.32 14.79 9.90
C HIS A 317 13.72 13.85 10.96
N TYR A 318 12.79 12.95 10.60
CA TYR A 318 12.20 11.95 11.50
C TYR A 318 13.12 10.77 11.81
N HIS A 319 14.26 10.61 11.14
CA HIS A 319 15.17 9.46 11.35
C HIS A 319 15.54 9.18 12.82
N LYS A 320 15.60 10.21 13.68
CA LYS A 320 15.91 10.07 15.12
C LYS A 320 14.71 9.63 15.96
N LEU A 321 13.51 9.72 15.41
CA LEU A 321 12.23 9.43 16.07
C LEU A 321 11.72 8.01 15.74
N MET A 322 12.36 7.31 14.80
CA MET A 322 11.95 5.97 14.34
C MET A 322 12.45 4.87 15.28
N ALA A 323 11.98 4.89 16.52
CA ALA A 323 12.45 3.97 17.56
C ALA A 323 12.05 2.50 17.30
N SER A 324 10.96 2.24 16.58
CA SER A 324 10.56 0.89 16.15
C SER A 324 11.31 0.40 14.89
N GLY A 325 12.15 1.24 14.29
CA GLY A 325 12.97 0.87 13.14
C GLY A 325 12.19 0.88 11.82
N VAL A 326 12.45 -0.13 10.98
CA VAL A 326 11.91 -0.25 9.62
C VAL A 326 11.19 -1.59 9.45
N VAL A 327 9.97 -1.54 8.92
CA VAL A 327 9.22 -2.72 8.49
C VAL A 327 9.23 -2.76 6.98
N ILE A 328 9.80 -3.81 6.39
CA ILE A 328 9.83 -4.02 4.94
C ILE A 328 8.76 -5.03 4.53
N THR A 329 8.04 -4.80 3.44
CA THR A 329 7.01 -5.71 2.92
C THR A 329 6.97 -5.71 1.40
N GLY A 330 6.00 -6.40 0.80
CA GLY A 330 5.86 -6.52 -0.64
C GLY A 330 6.60 -7.71 -1.23
N GLY A 331 6.39 -7.95 -2.53
CA GLY A 331 6.84 -9.18 -3.19
C GLY A 331 8.35 -9.36 -3.24
N SER A 332 9.12 -8.28 -3.28
CA SER A 332 10.58 -8.36 -3.32
C SER A 332 11.18 -8.74 -1.97
N CYS A 333 10.45 -8.50 -0.87
CA CYS A 333 10.89 -8.84 0.49
C CYS A 333 10.74 -10.32 0.84
N ILE A 334 10.30 -11.16 -0.11
CA ILE A 334 10.37 -12.63 0.02
C ILE A 334 11.83 -13.12 -0.14
N MET A 335 12.69 -12.32 -0.78
CA MET A 335 14.09 -12.65 -1.02
C MET A 335 14.83 -12.93 0.31
N PRO A 336 15.45 -14.11 0.48
CA PRO A 336 16.25 -14.39 1.68
C PRO A 336 17.41 -13.38 1.81
N GLY A 337 17.73 -12.94 3.03
CA GLY A 337 18.84 -12.00 3.26
C GLY A 337 18.46 -10.52 3.18
N VAL A 338 17.22 -10.19 2.78
CA VAL A 338 16.82 -8.82 2.44
C VAL A 338 16.72 -7.92 3.66
N ASP A 339 16.26 -8.45 4.79
CA ASP A 339 16.19 -7.76 6.07
C ASP A 339 17.58 -7.53 6.68
N GLN A 340 18.50 -8.49 6.56
CA GLN A 340 19.89 -8.33 7.01
C GLN A 340 20.61 -7.26 6.20
N LEU A 341 20.45 -7.27 4.87
CA LEU A 341 21.03 -6.24 4.01
C LEU A 341 20.43 -4.86 4.32
N ALA A 342 19.10 -4.77 4.47
CA ALA A 342 18.43 -3.53 4.86
C ALA A 342 18.95 -3.00 6.20
N HIS A 343 19.13 -3.88 7.19
CA HIS A 343 19.69 -3.54 8.49
C HIS A 343 21.11 -2.96 8.37
N GLN A 344 21.97 -3.59 7.57
CA GLN A 344 23.34 -3.10 7.32
C GLN A 344 23.37 -1.73 6.64
N VAL A 345 22.52 -1.51 5.64
CA VAL A 345 22.52 -0.27 4.83
C VAL A 345 21.85 0.88 5.56
N LEU A 346 20.70 0.64 6.20
CA LEU A 346 19.92 1.67 6.89
C LEU A 346 20.44 1.98 8.29
N ASN A 347 21.24 1.08 8.88
CA ASN A 347 21.71 1.18 10.27
C ASN A 347 20.55 1.35 11.27
N MET A 348 19.46 0.61 11.03
CA MET A 348 18.23 0.60 11.84
C MET A 348 17.76 -0.84 12.03
N PRO A 349 17.04 -1.18 13.11
CA PRO A 349 16.37 -2.48 13.22
C PRO A 349 15.42 -2.68 12.03
N VAL A 350 15.47 -3.85 11.39
CA VAL A 350 14.60 -4.18 10.25
C VAL A 350 13.90 -5.51 10.50
N ARG A 351 12.61 -5.57 10.19
CA ARG A 351 11.85 -6.83 10.11
C ARG A 351 11.03 -6.88 8.82
N VAL A 352 10.73 -8.11 8.37
CA VAL A 352 9.77 -8.33 7.28
C VAL A 352 8.35 -8.33 7.84
N GLY A 353 7.48 -7.52 7.26
CA GLY A 353 6.06 -7.41 7.59
C GLY A 353 5.22 -8.44 6.84
N PHE A 354 4.47 -9.25 7.60
CA PHE A 354 3.52 -10.23 7.08
C PHE A 354 2.10 -9.81 7.44
N PRO A 355 1.09 -10.13 6.62
CA PRO A 355 -0.31 -9.89 6.99
C PRO A 355 -0.71 -10.64 8.27
N GLU A 356 -1.27 -9.93 9.25
CA GLU A 356 -1.68 -10.48 10.55
C GLU A 356 -3.21 -10.55 10.75
N HIS A 357 -3.64 -11.26 11.79
CA HIS A 357 -5.05 -11.53 12.16
C HIS A 357 -5.94 -12.00 11.01
N ILE A 358 -5.51 -13.09 10.36
CA ILE A 358 -6.22 -13.74 9.24
C ILE A 358 -6.67 -15.14 9.66
N SER A 359 -7.89 -15.50 9.28
CA SER A 359 -8.45 -16.86 9.33
C SER A 359 -8.95 -17.30 7.94
N GLY A 360 -9.50 -18.51 7.84
CA GLY A 360 -9.91 -19.09 6.55
C GLY A 360 -8.70 -19.50 5.71
N LEU A 361 -8.51 -18.88 4.54
CA LEU A 361 -7.44 -19.19 3.58
C LEU A 361 -6.06 -18.60 3.97
N LYS A 362 -5.71 -18.58 5.26
CA LYS A 362 -4.47 -17.97 5.79
C LYS A 362 -3.21 -18.46 5.07
N GLU A 363 -3.09 -19.76 4.84
CA GLU A 363 -1.89 -20.37 4.24
C GLU A 363 -1.61 -19.85 2.82
N LEU A 364 -2.64 -19.44 2.08
CA LEU A 364 -2.48 -18.91 0.72
C LEU A 364 -1.94 -17.48 0.71
N ILE A 365 -2.19 -16.72 1.79
CA ILE A 365 -1.90 -15.28 1.83
C ILE A 365 -0.91 -14.85 2.91
N TYR A 366 -0.35 -15.80 3.67
CA TYR A 366 0.71 -15.53 4.63
C TYR A 366 2.06 -15.27 3.92
N SER A 367 2.15 -14.12 3.26
CA SER A 367 3.33 -13.68 2.53
C SER A 367 3.33 -12.15 2.41
N PRO A 368 4.49 -11.48 2.46
CA PRO A 368 4.57 -10.02 2.33
C PRO A 368 3.96 -9.49 1.02
N LYS A 369 3.92 -10.32 -0.04
CA LYS A 369 3.29 -9.97 -1.32
C LYS A 369 1.77 -9.73 -1.25
N TYR A 370 1.11 -10.03 -0.14
CA TYR A 370 -0.34 -9.83 0.05
C TYR A 370 -0.67 -8.72 1.05
N ALA A 371 0.33 -8.02 1.61
CA ALA A 371 0.13 -6.93 2.56
C ALA A 371 -0.88 -5.89 2.07
N THR A 372 -0.68 -5.39 0.85
CA THR A 372 -1.57 -4.40 0.23
C THR A 372 -2.99 -4.93 0.09
N SER A 373 -3.18 -6.11 -0.50
CA SER A 373 -4.51 -6.69 -0.75
C SER A 373 -5.29 -6.94 0.54
N VAL A 374 -4.62 -7.43 1.59
CA VAL A 374 -5.22 -7.60 2.93
C VAL A 374 -5.55 -6.25 3.55
N GLY A 375 -4.64 -5.27 3.40
CA GLY A 375 -4.83 -3.90 3.86
C GLY A 375 -6.02 -3.20 3.24
N LEU A 376 -6.25 -3.40 1.94
CA LEU A 376 -7.40 -2.84 1.22
C LEU A 376 -8.73 -3.34 1.79
N VAL A 377 -8.77 -4.61 2.16
CA VAL A 377 -9.94 -5.20 2.80
C VAL A 377 -10.16 -4.63 4.21
N ARG A 378 -9.08 -4.50 5.01
CA ARG A 378 -9.17 -3.86 6.34
C ARG A 378 -9.73 -2.45 6.23
N TYR A 379 -9.19 -1.66 5.30
CA TYR A 379 -9.66 -0.31 5.02
C TYR A 379 -11.15 -0.30 4.65
N GLY A 380 -11.60 -1.24 3.82
CA GLY A 380 -13.00 -1.33 3.44
C GLY A 380 -13.93 -1.66 4.60
N ILE A 381 -13.50 -2.51 5.54
CA ILE A 381 -14.28 -2.88 6.73
C ILE A 381 -14.39 -1.72 7.73
N THR A 382 -13.31 -0.96 7.94
CA THR A 382 -13.35 0.20 8.85
C THR A 382 -14.18 1.33 8.23
N SER A 383 -13.92 1.67 6.97
CA SER A 383 -14.63 2.74 6.25
C SER A 383 -16.14 2.48 6.09
N ASN A 384 -16.58 1.23 5.97
CA ASN A 384 -18.01 0.90 5.86
C ASN A 384 -18.80 1.12 7.17
N GLN A 385 -18.15 1.29 8.32
CA GLN A 385 -18.84 1.51 9.59
C GLN A 385 -19.41 2.94 9.73
N GLY A 386 -18.97 3.90 8.90
CA GLY A 386 -19.50 5.27 8.86
C GLY A 386 -20.59 5.55 7.80
N LYS A 387 -20.96 4.57 6.97
CA LYS A 387 -21.97 4.76 5.92
C LYS A 387 -23.40 4.88 6.48
N LEU A 388 -23.88 6.12 6.64
CA LEU A 388 -25.31 6.43 6.50
C LEU A 388 -25.73 6.15 5.04
N ASN A 389 -26.62 5.17 4.86
CA ASN A 389 -27.21 4.80 3.57
C ASN A 389 -27.96 5.99 2.95
N PHE A 390 -27.39 6.57 1.89
CA PHE A 390 -28.11 7.45 0.97
C PHE A 390 -27.88 6.98 -0.46
N VAL A 391 -29.00 6.76 -1.15
CA VAL A 391 -29.11 6.35 -2.56
C VAL A 391 -29.01 7.59 -3.45
N GLY A 392 -28.14 7.53 -4.47
CA GLY A 392 -28.13 8.40 -5.67
C GLY A 392 -27.17 9.59 -5.65
N ASP A 393 -26.15 9.60 -6.52
CA ASP A 393 -26.19 10.24 -7.86
C ASP A 393 -24.83 10.04 -8.59
N GLU A 394 -24.86 9.73 -9.88
CA GLU A 394 -23.74 9.13 -10.65
C GLU A 394 -22.71 10.13 -11.22
N THR A 395 -22.78 11.43 -10.93
CA THR A 395 -22.13 12.41 -11.81
C THR A 395 -21.00 13.26 -11.24
N ASN A 396 -20.53 13.10 -10.00
CA ASN A 396 -19.35 13.85 -9.54
C ASN A 396 -18.51 13.12 -8.47
N LEU A 397 -17.28 12.74 -8.83
CA LEU A 397 -16.22 12.34 -7.88
C LEU A 397 -15.94 13.43 -6.81
N PHE A 398 -16.26 14.69 -7.12
CA PHE A 398 -16.00 15.86 -6.27
C PHE A 398 -16.68 15.83 -4.89
N HIS A 399 -17.69 14.99 -4.66
CA HIS A 399 -18.36 14.88 -3.36
C HIS A 399 -17.92 13.70 -2.49
N LYS A 400 -17.01 12.81 -2.95
CA LYS A 400 -16.53 11.69 -2.12
C LYS A 400 -15.56 12.11 -1.01
N VAL A 401 -14.82 13.22 -1.18
CA VAL A 401 -13.87 13.73 -0.16
C VAL A 401 -14.58 14.14 1.14
N SER A 402 -15.77 14.75 1.06
CA SER A 402 -16.54 15.11 2.27
C SER A 402 -17.13 13.89 3.00
N ARG A 403 -17.24 12.75 2.31
CA ARG A 403 -17.66 11.47 2.89
C ARG A 403 -16.50 10.81 3.65
N ARG A 404 -15.30 10.79 3.05
CA ARG A 404 -14.05 10.28 3.64
C ARG A 404 -13.69 10.93 4.98
N MET A 405 -13.93 12.25 5.13
CA MET A 405 -13.68 12.96 6.40
C MET A 405 -14.64 12.57 7.53
N LYS A 406 -15.88 12.14 7.23
CA LYS A 406 -16.86 11.73 8.25
C LYS A 406 -16.58 10.32 8.76
N ASP A 407 -16.18 9.42 7.87
CA ASP A 407 -15.87 8.03 8.22
C ASP A 407 -14.55 7.95 9.02
N TRP A 408 -13.55 8.77 8.66
CA TRP A 408 -12.30 8.93 9.41
C TRP A 408 -12.49 9.40 10.87
N MET A 409 -13.47 10.28 11.15
CA MET A 409 -13.78 10.72 12.52
C MET A 409 -14.34 9.60 13.40
N GLN A 410 -14.85 8.50 12.88
CA GLN A 410 -15.39 7.41 13.70
C GLN A 410 -14.36 6.32 14.01
N ASP A 411 -13.30 6.20 13.20
CA ASP A 411 -12.28 5.17 13.35
C ASP A 411 -11.18 5.56 14.35
N PHE A 412 -10.99 6.86 14.62
CA PHE A 412 -9.94 7.39 15.52
C PHE A 412 -10.48 8.11 16.78
N PHE A 413 -11.80 8.35 16.92
CA PHE A 413 -12.40 9.09 18.03
C PHE A 413 -13.38 8.30 18.90
#